data_AF-A0AA36HEB9-F1
#
_entry.id   AF-A0AA36HEB9-F1
#
_cell.length_a   1.000
_cell.length_b   1.000
_cell.length_c   1.000
_cell.angle_alpha   90.00
_cell.angle_beta   90.00
_cell.angle_gamma   90.00
#
_symmetry.space_group_name_H-M   'P 1'
#
loop_
_entity.id
_entity.type
_entity.pdbx_description
1 polymer ?
#
loop_
_entity_poly.entity_id
_entity_poly.type
_entity_poly.pdbx_seq_one_letter_code
_entity_poly.pdbx_strand_id
1 'polypeptide(L)'
;MSWILENADLTEKQVICSSASARTRDRLGKFCFALCGINMTSLLALLTLFLFNKTAEKRKKFDLRSSYQVRENADVLKIMLPLSIFETFCYGIFSLYGGLIYKFHNQLPAVTSQILLTSGYVVPYYTLVSPIIFSYLIRRSRRMRVTRMKEMTNRKDEAESYIQMCTEMWNRPVTKKN
;
A
#
# COMPACT_ATOMS: atom_id res chain seq x y z
N MET A 1 -24.53 -21.64 -25.39
CA MET A 1 -24.75 -22.31 -24.09
C MET A 1 -24.50 -23.82 -24.13
N SER A 2 -24.50 -24.48 -25.31
CA SER A 2 -24.24 -25.93 -25.45
C SER A 2 -22.79 -26.35 -25.18
N TRP A 3 -21.79 -25.54 -25.55
CA TRP A 3 -20.37 -25.86 -25.39
C TRP A 3 -19.91 -26.04 -23.93
N ILE A 4 -20.64 -25.45 -22.97
CA ILE A 4 -20.36 -25.57 -21.54
C ILE A 4 -20.80 -26.95 -21.01
N LEU A 5 -21.84 -27.54 -21.60
CA LEU A 5 -22.38 -28.85 -21.23
C LEU A 5 -21.56 -30.01 -21.83
N GLU A 6 -20.94 -29.80 -22.99
CA GLU A 6 -20.20 -30.84 -23.72
C GLU A 6 -18.90 -31.26 -23.01
N ASN A 7 -18.34 -30.39 -22.16
CA ASN A 7 -17.13 -30.65 -21.38
C ASN A 7 -17.39 -30.78 -19.87
N ALA A 8 -18.65 -30.85 -19.45
CA ALA A 8 -19.02 -30.97 -18.05
C ALA A 8 -19.04 -32.44 -17.65
N ASP A 9 -18.17 -32.80 -16.70
CA ASP A 9 -18.09 -34.14 -16.14
C ASP A 9 -19.29 -34.35 -15.19
N LEU A 10 -20.35 -34.98 -15.68
CA LEU A 10 -21.64 -35.13 -14.98
C LEU A 10 -21.59 -36.15 -13.83
N THR A 11 -20.47 -36.85 -13.64
CA THR A 11 -20.28 -37.83 -12.57
C THR A 11 -20.07 -37.17 -11.20
N GLU A 12 -19.60 -35.91 -11.18
CA GLU A 12 -19.47 -35.12 -9.97
C GLU A 12 -20.72 -34.25 -9.81
N LYS A 13 -21.45 -34.41 -8.69
CA LYS A 13 -22.69 -33.68 -8.40
C LYS A 13 -22.40 -32.18 -8.15
N GLN A 14 -22.09 -31.43 -9.20
CA GLN A 14 -21.79 -30.00 -9.13
C GLN A 14 -23.11 -29.22 -9.13
N VAL A 15 -23.31 -28.40 -8.09
CA VAL A 15 -24.45 -27.48 -8.02
C VAL A 15 -24.12 -26.29 -8.93
N ILE A 16 -24.68 -26.32 -10.14
CA ILE A 16 -24.32 -25.43 -11.27
C ILE A 16 -24.59 -23.94 -10.96
N CYS A 17 -25.42 -23.62 -9.96
CA CYS A 17 -25.80 -22.23 -9.71
C CYS A 17 -24.81 -21.42 -8.84
N SER A 18 -23.80 -22.04 -8.22
CA SER A 18 -22.83 -21.30 -7.38
C SER A 18 -21.48 -21.99 -7.19
N SER A 19 -21.29 -23.24 -7.62
CA SER A 19 -20.03 -23.95 -7.42
C SER A 19 -19.00 -23.63 -8.51
N ALA A 20 -17.82 -23.19 -8.10
CA ALA A 20 -16.67 -23.13 -8.99
C ALA A 20 -16.22 -24.57 -9.31
N SER A 21 -16.31 -24.95 -10.59
CA SER A 21 -15.79 -26.24 -11.08
C SER A 21 -14.35 -26.46 -10.60
N ALA A 22 -13.96 -27.70 -10.31
CA ALA A 22 -12.63 -28.06 -9.79
C ALA A 22 -11.47 -27.45 -10.61
N ARG A 23 -11.66 -27.28 -11.93
CA ARG A 23 -10.71 -26.65 -12.85
C ARG A 23 -10.54 -25.15 -12.60
N THR A 24 -11.61 -24.43 -12.28
CA THR A 24 -11.58 -23.00 -11.95
C THR A 24 -10.88 -22.78 -10.61
N ARG A 25 -11.10 -23.67 -9.63
CA ARG A 25 -10.44 -23.64 -8.32
C ARG A 25 -8.92 -23.73 -8.43
N ASP A 26 -8.40 -24.69 -9.18
CA ASP A 26 -6.95 -24.89 -9.32
C ASP A 26 -6.27 -23.70 -10.02
N ARG A 27 -6.90 -23.16 -11.07
CA ARG A 27 -6.42 -21.94 -11.74
C ARG A 27 -6.39 -20.74 -10.82
N LEU A 28 -7.44 -20.56 -10.02
CA LEU A 28 -7.55 -19.46 -9.08
C LEU A 28 -6.51 -19.56 -7.95
N GLY A 29 -6.29 -20.76 -7.41
CA GLY A 29 -5.25 -21.00 -6.41
C GLY A 29 -3.85 -20.66 -6.92
N LYS A 30 -3.51 -21.13 -8.12
CA LYS A 30 -2.23 -20.81 -8.79
C LYS A 30 -2.07 -19.31 -9.02
N PHE A 31 -3.13 -18.64 -9.46
CA PHE A 31 -3.13 -17.20 -9.69
C PHE A 31 -2.93 -16.41 -8.38
N CYS A 32 -3.67 -16.74 -7.33
CA CYS A 32 -3.53 -16.10 -6.02
C CYS A 32 -2.15 -16.34 -5.39
N PHE A 33 -1.57 -17.53 -5.57
CA PHE A 33 -0.21 -17.83 -5.14
C PHE A 33 0.83 -16.97 -5.86
N ALA A 34 0.71 -16.84 -7.19
CA ALA A 34 1.58 -15.97 -7.98
C ALA A 34 1.47 -14.49 -7.55
N LEU A 35 0.24 -14.00 -7.35
CA LEU A 35 -0.01 -12.65 -6.84
C LEU A 35 0.61 -12.41 -5.47
N CYS A 36 0.51 -13.38 -4.55
CA CYS A 36 1.16 -13.28 -3.24
C CYS A 36 2.68 -13.12 -3.37
N GLY A 37 3.31 -13.87 -4.28
CA GLY A 37 4.75 -13.72 -4.58
C GLY A 37 5.12 -12.34 -5.14
N ILE A 38 4.32 -11.82 -6.07
CA ILE A 38 4.50 -10.47 -6.63
C ILE A 38 4.36 -9.39 -5.54
N ASN A 39 3.39 -9.55 -4.65
CA ASN A 39 3.14 -8.61 -3.57
C ASN A 39 4.26 -8.61 -2.52
N MET A 40 4.77 -9.78 -2.16
CA MET A 40 5.96 -9.90 -1.30
C MET A 40 7.19 -9.25 -1.94
N THR A 41 7.41 -9.48 -3.24
CA THR A 41 8.55 -8.89 -3.97
C THR A 41 8.42 -7.37 -4.03
N SER A 42 7.22 -6.86 -4.30
CA SER A 42 6.92 -5.42 -4.31
C SER A 42 7.14 -4.80 -2.94
N LEU A 43 6.72 -5.46 -1.86
CA LEU A 43 6.94 -5.01 -0.49
C LEU A 43 8.44 -4.91 -0.16
N LEU A 44 9.22 -5.94 -0.53
CA LEU A 44 10.67 -5.93 -0.35
C LEU A 44 11.35 -4.82 -1.14
N ALA A 45 10.94 -4.58 -2.39
CA ALA A 45 11.45 -3.49 -3.21
C ALA A 45 11.15 -2.12 -2.59
N LEU A 46 9.92 -1.92 -2.10
CA LEU A 46 9.53 -0.68 -1.41
C LEU A 46 10.28 -0.47 -0.11
N LEU A 47 10.48 -1.51 0.70
CA LEU A 47 11.27 -1.45 1.93
C LEU A 47 12.73 -1.10 1.62
N THR A 48 13.30 -1.71 0.60
CA THR A 48 14.66 -1.45 0.15
C THR A 48 14.82 0.00 -0.28
N LEU A 49 13.92 0.50 -1.14
CA LEU A 49 13.86 1.91 -1.54
C LEU A 49 13.69 2.86 -0.35
N PHE A 50 12.89 2.48 0.64
CA PHE A 50 12.68 3.29 1.84
C PHE A 50 13.95 3.40 2.68
N LEU A 51 14.67 2.28 2.87
CA LEU A 51 15.95 2.24 3.58
C LEU A 51 17.04 3.00 2.83
N PHE A 52 17.11 2.87 1.51
CA PHE A 52 18.02 3.64 0.67
C PHE A 52 17.72 5.14 0.77
N ASN A 53 16.46 5.56 0.66
CA ASN A 53 16.08 6.97 0.78
C ASN A 53 16.41 7.53 2.18
N LYS A 54 16.13 6.78 3.26
CA LYS A 54 16.47 7.19 4.63
C LYS A 54 17.98 7.26 4.85
N THR A 55 18.74 6.37 4.22
CA THR A 55 20.20 6.36 4.30
C THR A 55 20.80 7.50 3.47
N ALA A 56 20.24 7.79 2.31
CA ALA A 56 20.63 8.91 1.45
C ALA A 56 20.36 10.25 2.12
N GLU A 57 19.21 10.43 2.77
CA GLU A 57 18.87 11.65 3.53
C GLU A 57 19.89 11.93 4.66
N LYS A 58 20.42 10.88 5.31
CA LYS A 58 21.46 11.03 6.34
C LYS A 58 22.83 11.43 5.78
N ARG A 59 23.14 11.06 4.54
CA ARG A 59 24.40 11.42 3.87
C ARG A 59 24.21 12.77 3.18
N LYS A 60 24.34 13.88 3.93
CA LYS A 60 24.11 15.30 3.51
C LYS A 60 24.91 15.84 2.28
N LYS A 61 25.50 15.00 1.42
CA LYS A 61 26.35 15.40 0.28
C LYS A 61 25.64 15.29 -1.09
N PHE A 62 24.36 15.63 -1.18
CA PHE A 62 23.63 15.50 -2.45
C PHE A 62 23.37 16.86 -3.11
N ASP A 63 23.62 16.89 -4.42
CA ASP A 63 23.24 17.95 -5.35
C ASP A 63 21.74 18.29 -5.22
N LEU A 64 21.37 19.57 -5.39
CA LEU A 64 20.00 20.07 -5.13
C LEU A 64 18.94 19.26 -5.90
N ARG A 65 19.26 18.83 -7.12
CA ARG A 65 18.40 18.00 -7.97
C ARG A 65 18.15 16.60 -7.41
N SER A 66 19.18 15.95 -6.87
CA SER A 66 19.08 14.59 -6.31
C SER A 66 18.31 14.60 -4.98
N SER A 67 18.55 15.60 -4.12
CA SER A 67 17.80 15.78 -2.88
C SER A 67 16.30 16.01 -3.13
N TYR A 68 15.96 16.75 -4.20
CA TYR A 68 14.56 16.98 -4.59
C TYR A 68 13.87 15.67 -5.01
N GLN A 69 14.51 14.87 -5.87
CA GLN A 69 13.99 13.58 -6.33
C GLN A 69 13.79 12.58 -5.18
N VAL A 70 14.76 12.48 -4.27
CA VAL A 70 14.65 11.59 -3.09
C VAL A 70 13.48 12.01 -2.20
N ARG A 71 13.24 13.33 -2.05
CA ARG A 71 12.17 13.85 -1.22
C ARG A 71 10.78 13.63 -1.81
N GLU A 72 10.64 13.79 -3.12
CA GLU A 72 9.42 13.46 -3.85
C GLU A 72 9.13 11.95 -3.78
N ASN A 73 10.15 11.12 -4.03
CA ASN A 73 10.04 9.67 -3.94
C ASN A 73 9.70 9.20 -2.52
N ALA A 74 10.23 9.83 -1.47
CA ALA A 74 9.94 9.49 -0.08
C ALA A 74 8.47 9.77 0.32
N ASP A 75 7.88 10.84 -0.23
CA ASP A 75 6.48 11.18 0.00
C ASP A 75 5.54 10.16 -0.69
N VAL A 76 5.88 9.73 -1.91
CA VAL A 76 5.14 8.67 -2.62
C VAL A 76 5.30 7.32 -1.91
N LEU A 77 6.52 6.99 -1.46
CA LEU A 77 6.79 5.76 -0.72
C LEU A 77 6.00 5.66 0.58
N LYS A 78 5.78 6.78 1.29
CA LYS A 78 4.94 6.79 2.50
C LYS A 78 3.49 6.40 2.25
N ILE A 79 2.98 6.59 1.04
CA ILE A 79 1.62 6.20 0.65
C ILE A 79 1.61 4.76 0.13
N MET A 80 2.58 4.40 -0.70
CA MET A 80 2.70 3.06 -1.28
C MET A 80 3.03 1.97 -0.25
N LEU A 81 3.81 2.29 0.79
CA LEU A 81 4.21 1.33 1.82
C LEU A 81 3.02 0.75 2.62
N PRO A 82 2.15 1.54 3.28
CA PRO A 82 1.00 0.99 4.02
C PRO A 82 0.02 0.24 3.11
N LEU A 83 -0.08 0.64 1.84
CA LEU A 83 -0.90 -0.05 0.85
C LEU A 83 -0.34 -1.44 0.52
N SER A 84 0.95 -1.53 0.23
CA SER A 84 1.62 -2.81 -0.07
C SER A 84 1.63 -3.76 1.15
N ILE A 85 1.75 -3.22 2.36
CA ILE A 85 1.61 -3.99 3.60
C ILE A 85 0.19 -4.57 3.72
N PHE A 86 -0.84 -3.76 3.49
CA PHE A 86 -2.23 -4.20 3.54
C PHE A 86 -2.52 -5.29 2.51
N GLU A 87 -2.06 -5.10 1.27
CA GLU A 87 -2.22 -6.07 0.19
C GLU A 87 -1.54 -7.40 0.53
N THR A 88 -0.28 -7.35 1.00
CA THR A 88 0.47 -8.54 1.42
C THR A 88 -0.22 -9.28 2.55
N PHE A 89 -0.80 -8.55 3.51
CA PHE A 89 -1.55 -9.14 4.62
C PHE A 89 -2.82 -9.85 4.15
N CYS A 90 -3.63 -9.21 3.30
CA CYS A 90 -4.85 -9.80 2.77
C CYS A 90 -4.59 -11.07 1.95
N TYR A 91 -3.65 -11.01 0.99
CA TYR A 91 -3.31 -12.19 0.19
C TYR A 91 -2.56 -13.26 0.99
N GLY A 92 -1.80 -12.87 2.01
CA GLY A 92 -1.16 -13.77 2.96
C GLY A 92 -2.18 -14.60 3.76
N ILE A 93 -3.19 -13.94 4.33
CA ILE A 93 -4.29 -14.62 5.03
C ILE A 93 -5.04 -15.57 4.10
N PHE A 94 -5.34 -15.12 2.88
CA PHE A 94 -6.02 -15.95 1.89
C PHE A 94 -5.20 -17.20 1.53
N SER A 95 -3.89 -17.05 1.32
CA SER A 95 -2.99 -18.17 1.03
C SER A 95 -2.91 -19.15 2.20
N LEU A 96 -2.79 -18.66 3.44
CA LEU A 96 -2.82 -19.48 4.64
C LEU A 96 -4.13 -20.24 4.80
N TYR A 97 -5.27 -19.55 4.58
CA TYR A 97 -6.60 -20.15 4.63
C TYR A 97 -6.77 -21.24 3.58
N GLY A 98 -6.36 -20.99 2.33
CA GLY A 98 -6.36 -21.99 1.26
C GLY A 98 -5.45 -23.18 1.56
N GLY A 99 -4.27 -22.94 2.14
CA GLY A 99 -3.33 -24.00 2.54
C GLY A 99 -3.84 -24.87 3.69
N LEU A 100 -4.54 -24.28 4.66
CA LEU A 100 -5.23 -25.00 5.74
C LEU A 100 -6.31 -25.92 5.17
N ILE A 101 -7.17 -25.41 4.28
CA ILE A 101 -8.21 -26.21 3.64
C ILE A 101 -7.62 -27.36 2.81
N TYR A 102 -6.51 -27.13 2.11
CA TYR A 102 -5.82 -28.18 1.37
C TYR A 102 -5.32 -29.31 2.29
N LYS A 103 -4.74 -28.97 3.45
CA LYS A 103 -4.27 -29.98 4.42
C LYS A 103 -5.41 -30.79 5.05
N PHE A 104 -6.55 -30.13 5.34
CA PHE A 104 -7.73 -30.78 5.93
C PHE A 104 -8.71 -31.35 4.90
N HIS A 105 -8.38 -31.28 3.61
CA HIS A 105 -9.25 -31.72 2.52
C HIS A 105 -9.64 -33.20 2.63
N ASN A 106 -8.76 -34.06 3.17
CA ASN A 106 -9.04 -35.49 3.31
C ASN A 106 -10.02 -35.83 4.43
N GLN A 107 -10.26 -34.91 5.37
CA GLN A 107 -11.18 -35.11 6.50
C GLN A 107 -12.54 -34.44 6.27
N LEU A 108 -12.66 -33.60 5.24
CA LEU A 108 -13.85 -32.80 4.97
C LEU A 108 -14.60 -33.32 3.74
N PRO A 109 -15.94 -33.32 3.77
CA PRO A 109 -16.74 -33.57 2.57
C PRO A 109 -16.37 -32.56 1.46
N ALA A 110 -16.31 -33.04 0.21
CA ALA A 110 -15.92 -32.21 -0.94
C ALA A 110 -16.72 -30.90 -1.03
N VAL A 111 -18.03 -30.96 -0.75
CA VAL A 111 -18.94 -29.81 -0.76
C VAL A 111 -18.57 -28.77 0.30
N THR A 112 -18.22 -29.21 1.51
CA THR A 112 -17.84 -28.31 2.63
C THR A 112 -16.56 -27.55 2.32
N SER A 113 -15.58 -28.23 1.69
CA SER A 113 -14.31 -27.58 1.29
C SER A 113 -14.52 -26.48 0.25
N GLN A 114 -15.47 -26.66 -0.67
CA GLN A 114 -15.78 -25.70 -1.72
C GLN A 114 -16.51 -24.46 -1.19
N ILE A 115 -17.44 -24.65 -0.24
CA ILE A 115 -18.14 -23.53 0.41
C ILE A 115 -17.17 -22.68 1.21
N LEU A 116 -16.25 -23.33 1.96
CA LEU A 116 -15.22 -22.63 2.73
C LEU A 116 -14.27 -21.85 1.83
N LEU A 117 -13.78 -22.44 0.74
CA LEU A 117 -12.93 -21.74 -0.22
C LEU A 117 -13.63 -20.56 -0.90
N THR A 118 -14.90 -20.71 -1.25
CA THR A 118 -15.71 -19.64 -1.86
C THR A 118 -15.99 -18.51 -0.87
N SER A 119 -16.28 -18.84 0.39
CA SER A 119 -16.51 -17.82 1.43
C SER A 119 -15.23 -17.06 1.79
N GLY A 120 -14.08 -17.72 1.71
CA GLY A 120 -12.77 -17.10 1.89
C GLY A 120 -12.30 -16.25 0.70
N TYR A 121 -13.05 -16.14 -0.40
CA TYR A 121 -12.57 -15.49 -1.62
C TYR A 121 -12.25 -14.00 -1.40
N VAL A 122 -10.97 -13.65 -1.40
CA VAL A 122 -10.48 -12.34 -0.96
C VAL A 122 -10.73 -11.19 -1.96
N VAL A 123 -10.90 -11.49 -3.25
CA VAL A 123 -11.01 -10.50 -4.33
C VAL A 123 -12.18 -9.51 -4.14
N PRO A 124 -13.44 -9.94 -3.92
CA PRO A 124 -14.56 -9.01 -3.71
C PRO A 124 -14.41 -8.15 -2.44
N TYR A 125 -13.80 -8.68 -1.39
CA TYR A 125 -13.53 -7.91 -0.17
C TYR A 125 -12.44 -6.87 -0.42
N TYR A 126 -11.37 -7.26 -1.12
CA TYR A 126 -10.27 -6.36 -1.46
C TYR A 126 -10.72 -5.22 -2.38
N THR A 127 -11.54 -5.48 -3.40
CA THR A 127 -12.01 -4.43 -4.33
C THR A 127 -12.91 -3.39 -3.67
N LEU A 128 -13.67 -3.75 -2.64
CA LEU A 128 -14.49 -2.81 -1.87
C LEU A 128 -13.66 -2.00 -0.86
N VAL A 129 -12.70 -2.64 -0.20
CA VAL A 129 -11.90 -2.02 0.88
C VAL A 129 -10.75 -1.18 0.32
N SER A 130 -10.13 -1.59 -0.79
CA SER A 130 -9.01 -0.89 -1.43
C SER A 130 -9.29 0.60 -1.71
N PRO A 131 -10.39 1.01 -2.39
CA PRO A 131 -10.64 2.42 -2.67
C PRO A 131 -10.87 3.28 -1.42
N ILE A 132 -11.40 2.70 -0.35
CA ILE A 132 -11.59 3.37 0.95
C ILE A 132 -10.23 3.67 1.58
N ILE A 133 -9.35 2.65 1.62
CA ILE A 133 -7.98 2.79 2.13
C ILE A 133 -7.20 3.79 1.28
N PHE A 134 -7.28 3.69 -0.06
CA PHE A 134 -6.61 4.58 -0.98
C PHE A 134 -7.04 6.04 -0.77
N SER A 135 -8.35 6.27 -0.66
CA SER A 135 -8.92 7.59 -0.38
C SER A 135 -8.47 8.14 0.97
N TYR A 136 -8.44 7.31 2.00
CA TYR A 136 -7.98 7.69 3.33
C TYR A 136 -6.50 8.07 3.34
N LEU A 137 -5.64 7.24 2.73
CA LEU A 137 -4.21 7.47 2.64
C LEU A 137 -3.87 8.75 1.85
N ILE A 138 -4.56 8.98 0.72
CA ILE A 138 -4.40 10.23 -0.05
C ILE A 138 -4.80 11.44 0.79
N ARG A 139 -5.97 11.39 1.46
CA ARG A 139 -6.44 12.51 2.29
C ARG A 139 -5.48 12.79 3.44
N ARG A 140 -4.98 11.74 4.11
CA ARG A 140 -3.98 11.85 5.16
C ARG A 140 -2.68 12.46 4.64
N SER A 141 -2.20 12.01 3.49
CA SER A 141 -1.00 12.56 2.85
C SER A 141 -1.15 14.04 2.50
N ARG A 142 -2.30 14.43 1.91
CA ARG A 142 -2.61 15.85 1.64
C ARG A 142 -2.62 16.68 2.92
N ARG A 143 -3.22 16.18 4.01
CA ARG A 143 -3.20 16.88 5.31
C ARG A 143 -1.78 17.11 5.83
N MET A 144 -0.92 16.08 5.78
CA MET A 144 0.47 16.19 6.21
C MET A 144 1.26 17.23 5.37
N ARG A 145 0.98 17.32 4.06
CA ARG A 145 1.59 18.33 3.19
C ARG A 145 1.17 19.75 3.56
N VAL A 146 -0.13 19.96 3.82
CA VAL A 146 -0.65 21.28 4.23
C VAL A 146 -0.07 21.71 5.58
N THR A 147 0.01 20.82 6.57
CA THR A 147 0.60 21.13 7.88
C THR A 147 2.07 21.54 7.74
N ARG A 148 2.87 20.78 6.97
CA ARG A 148 4.27 21.12 6.72
C ARG A 148 4.45 22.45 6.01
N MET A 149 3.57 22.78 5.06
CA MET A 149 3.63 24.06 4.37
C MET A 149 3.33 25.22 5.32
N LYS A 150 2.32 25.06 6.20
CA LYS A 150 2.04 26.04 7.25
C LYS A 150 3.22 26.23 8.21
N GLU A 151 3.87 25.14 8.64
CA GLU A 151 5.07 25.21 9.49
C GLU A 151 6.22 25.96 8.80
N MET A 152 6.45 25.71 7.51
CA MET A 152 7.49 26.41 6.75
C MET A 152 7.16 27.89 6.52
N THR A 153 5.90 28.22 6.26
CA THR A 153 5.45 29.62 6.14
C THR A 153 5.60 30.36 7.47
N ASN A 154 5.15 29.76 8.57
CA ASN A 154 5.24 30.39 9.89
C ASN A 154 6.70 30.65 10.31
N ARG A 155 7.59 29.67 10.04
CA ARG A 155 9.03 29.83 10.31
C ARG A 155 9.70 30.89 9.42
N LYS A 156 9.18 31.11 8.21
CA LYS A 156 9.65 32.18 7.33
C LYS A 156 9.23 33.55 7.86
N ASP A 157 8.00 33.67 8.34
CA ASP A 157 7.45 34.89 8.95
C ASP A 157 8.23 35.28 10.22
N GLU A 158 8.54 34.28 11.06
CA GLU A 158 9.46 34.43 12.19
C GLU A 158 10.85 34.90 11.74
N ALA A 159 11.44 34.29 10.70
CA ALA A 159 12.74 34.71 10.20
C ALA A 159 12.75 36.12 9.59
N GLU A 160 11.68 36.51 8.87
CA GLU A 160 11.53 37.86 8.31
C GLU A 160 11.38 38.92 9.40
N SER A 161 10.60 38.65 10.45
CA SER A 161 10.50 39.55 11.61
C SER A 161 11.83 39.72 12.36
N TYR A 162 12.63 38.66 12.50
CA TYR A 162 13.99 38.74 13.04
C TYR A 162 14.92 39.59 12.17
N ILE A 163 14.89 39.41 10.84
CA ILE A 163 15.70 40.20 9.91
C ILE A 163 15.30 41.68 9.95
N GLN A 164 14.01 41.96 10.02
CA GLN A 164 13.49 43.33 10.13
C GLN A 164 13.97 44.01 11.42
N MET A 165 13.91 43.32 12.56
CA MET A 165 14.40 43.82 13.84
C MET A 165 15.91 44.11 13.83
N CYS A 166 16.72 43.26 13.21
CA CYS A 166 18.15 43.52 13.03
C CYS A 166 18.41 44.75 12.14
N THR A 167 17.62 44.92 11.09
CA THR A 167 17.73 46.07 10.17
C THR A 167 17.38 47.38 10.88
N GLU A 168 16.35 47.38 11.73
CA GLU A 168 15.98 48.53 12.56
C GLU A 168 17.06 48.92 13.57
N MET A 169 17.72 47.95 14.22
CA MET A 169 18.83 48.23 15.13
C MET A 169 20.03 48.83 14.39
N TRP A 170 20.32 48.35 13.18
CA TRP A 170 21.44 48.84 12.37
C TRP A 170 21.21 50.26 11.82
N ASN A 171 19.96 50.58 11.49
CA ASN A 171 19.59 51.90 10.95
C ASN A 171 19.37 52.98 12.03
N ARG A 172 19.46 52.65 13.33
CA ARG A 172 19.41 53.67 14.37
C ARG A 172 20.70 54.48 14.38
N PRO A 173 20.65 55.81 14.16
CA PRO A 173 21.83 56.63 14.26
C PRO A 173 22.35 56.59 15.70
N VAL A 174 23.65 56.33 15.86
CA VAL A 174 24.33 56.38 17.15
C VAL A 174 24.29 57.83 17.63
N THR A 175 23.28 58.19 18.41
CA THR A 175 23.23 59.48 19.09
C THR A 175 24.29 59.49 20.17
N LYS A 176 25.48 60.00 19.82
CA LYS A 176 26.48 60.42 20.80
C LYS A 176 25.84 61.51 21.66
N LYS A 177 25.50 61.13 22.90
CA LYS A 177 25.15 62.06 23.97
C LYS A 177 26.42 62.84 24.32
N ASN A 178 26.45 64.12 23.93
CA ASN A 178 27.35 65.13 24.51
C ASN A 178 26.65 65.78 25.70
#